data_AF-A0A643FSU1-F1
#
_entry.id   AF-A0A643FSU1-F1
#
_cell.length_a   1.000
_cell.length_b   1.000
_cell.length_c   1.000
_cell.angle_alpha   90.00
_cell.angle_beta   90.00
_cell.angle_gamma   90.00
#
_symmetry.space_group_name_H-M   'P 1'
#
loop_
_entity.id
_entity.type
_entity.pdbx_description
1 polymer ?
#
loop_
_entity_poly.entity_id
_entity_poly.type
_entity_poly.pdbx_seq_one_letter_code
_entity_poly.pdbx_strand_id
1 'polypeptide(L)'
;MPRSNRFSRQSCNHQKRKKTKTFYALLDRVIATRQLDRKIGTKVCQASPYARLLKAIEAPPSKQANLLREFVQHWYEELHRSPERPGLSGATAVYDRPYWYTLGDKQLEDSGYFGRWCIEAVAVAKAFGIGDSLCLDHPNYPGDLLMDGRSPRYPDAVAADQPSAPARGWLQHLLGK
;
A
#
# COMPACT_ATOMS: atom_id res chain seq x y z
N MET A 1 17.89 -73.16 9.08
CA MET A 1 17.74 -73.07 7.61
C MET A 1 16.31 -72.61 7.31
N PRO A 2 16.09 -71.74 6.30
CA PRO A 2 15.63 -70.36 6.45
C PRO A 2 14.10 -70.17 6.31
N ARG A 3 13.54 -69.04 6.77
CA ARG A 3 12.33 -68.42 6.19
C ARG A 3 12.20 -66.93 6.53
N SER A 4 12.84 -66.14 5.66
CA SER A 4 12.38 -64.89 5.05
C SER A 4 11.59 -63.87 5.87
N ASN A 5 12.26 -62.74 6.14
CA ASN A 5 11.70 -61.40 6.24
C ASN A 5 10.71 -61.08 5.11
N ARG A 6 9.54 -60.53 5.46
CA ARG A 6 8.78 -59.65 4.56
C ARG A 6 7.79 -58.76 5.34
N PHE A 7 8.29 -57.81 6.13
CA PHE A 7 7.46 -56.68 6.56
C PHE A 7 7.34 -55.70 5.40
N SER A 8 6.14 -55.68 4.83
CA SER A 8 5.68 -54.80 3.76
C SER A 8 5.89 -53.33 4.17
N ARG A 9 6.79 -52.63 3.47
CA ARG A 9 6.86 -51.16 3.55
C ARG A 9 5.63 -50.61 2.83
N GLN A 10 4.58 -50.30 3.57
CA GLN A 10 3.50 -49.43 3.10
C GLN A 10 4.12 -48.08 2.73
N SER A 11 4.28 -47.85 1.43
CA SER A 11 4.64 -46.56 0.88
C SER A 11 3.45 -45.62 1.06
N CYS A 12 3.50 -44.80 2.11
CA CYS A 12 2.56 -43.70 2.29
C CYS A 12 2.85 -42.67 1.20
N ASN A 13 2.04 -42.69 0.12
CA ASN A 13 2.11 -41.73 -0.97
C ASN A 13 1.76 -40.33 -0.44
N HIS A 14 2.80 -39.58 -0.09
CA HIS A 14 2.71 -38.16 0.22
C HIS A 14 2.50 -37.41 -1.10
N GLN A 15 1.25 -37.30 -1.53
CA GLN A 15 0.87 -36.56 -2.74
C GLN A 15 1.17 -35.07 -2.52
N LYS A 16 2.39 -34.64 -2.89
CA LYS A 16 2.80 -33.24 -2.87
C LYS A 16 1.82 -32.44 -3.74
N ARG A 17 0.93 -31.68 -3.10
CA ARG A 17 0.07 -30.70 -3.79
C ARG A 17 0.97 -29.76 -4.59
N LYS A 18 0.96 -29.88 -5.93
CA LYS A 18 1.60 -28.91 -6.82
C LYS A 18 0.89 -27.58 -6.61
N LYS A 19 1.50 -26.66 -5.85
CA LYS A 19 1.00 -25.30 -5.71
C LYS A 19 1.12 -24.63 -7.08
N THR A 20 0.01 -24.45 -7.78
CA THR A 20 -0.03 -23.63 -8.99
C THR A 20 0.20 -22.17 -8.59
N LYS A 21 1.19 -21.53 -9.22
CA LYS A 21 1.45 -20.10 -9.01
C LYS A 21 0.27 -19.33 -9.59
N THR A 22 -0.44 -18.58 -8.75
CA THR A 22 -1.51 -17.69 -9.21
C THR A 22 -0.89 -16.38 -9.69
N PHE A 23 -1.35 -15.89 -10.83
CA PHE A 23 -0.93 -14.64 -11.44
C PHE A 23 -2.06 -13.60 -11.26
N TYR A 24 -1.70 -12.37 -10.90
CA TYR A 24 -2.62 -11.28 -10.60
C TYR A 24 -2.42 -10.11 -11.56
N ALA A 25 -3.50 -9.71 -12.25
CA ALA A 25 -3.44 -8.77 -13.37
C ALA A 25 -2.73 -7.45 -13.03
N LEU A 26 -3.12 -6.79 -11.93
CA LEU A 26 -2.56 -5.51 -11.52
C LEU A 26 -1.07 -5.64 -11.13
N LEU A 27 -0.77 -6.53 -10.19
CA LEU A 27 0.59 -6.68 -9.67
C LEU A 27 1.56 -7.18 -10.74
N ASP A 28 1.14 -8.15 -11.56
CA ASP A 28 1.99 -8.67 -12.63
C ASP A 28 2.30 -7.59 -13.68
N ARG A 29 1.35 -6.72 -14.01
CA ARG A 29 1.58 -5.60 -14.94
C ARG A 29 2.60 -4.62 -14.39
N VAL A 30 2.49 -4.24 -13.10
CA VAL A 30 3.49 -3.38 -12.46
C VAL A 30 4.87 -4.03 -12.51
N ILE A 31 4.99 -5.32 -12.15
CA ILE A 31 6.26 -6.06 -12.19
C ILE A 31 6.80 -6.15 -13.63
N ALA A 32 5.92 -6.34 -14.62
CA ALA A 32 6.31 -6.47 -16.02
C ALA A 32 6.96 -5.21 -16.59
N THR A 33 6.73 -4.03 -15.99
CA THR A 33 7.47 -2.79 -16.36
C THR A 33 8.98 -2.89 -16.09
N ARG A 34 9.41 -3.83 -15.25
CA ARG A 34 10.83 -4.10 -14.91
C ARG A 34 11.29 -5.52 -15.27
N GLN A 35 10.37 -6.46 -15.43
CA GLN A 35 10.63 -7.87 -15.80
C GLN A 35 9.82 -8.23 -17.05
N LEU A 36 10.40 -8.01 -18.23
CA LEU A 36 9.70 -8.11 -19.51
C LEU A 36 9.15 -9.52 -19.82
N ASP A 37 9.72 -10.56 -19.20
CA ASP A 37 9.29 -11.96 -19.34
C ASP A 37 8.18 -12.36 -18.35
N ARG A 38 7.68 -11.42 -17.54
CA ARG A 38 6.63 -11.68 -16.55
C ARG A 38 5.33 -12.09 -17.23
N LYS A 39 4.86 -13.29 -16.91
CA LYS A 39 3.49 -13.73 -17.25
C LYS A 39 2.46 -12.86 -16.53
N ILE A 40 1.53 -12.31 -17.29
CA ILE A 40 0.43 -11.48 -16.78
C ILE A 40 -0.79 -12.36 -16.48
N GLY A 41 -1.27 -12.33 -15.25
CA GLY A 41 -2.53 -12.99 -14.89
C GLY A 41 -3.76 -12.21 -15.32
N THR A 42 -4.92 -12.87 -15.28
CA THR A 42 -6.23 -12.25 -15.54
C THR A 42 -7.03 -11.97 -14.26
N LYS A 43 -6.59 -12.48 -13.11
CA LYS A 43 -7.31 -12.36 -11.84
C LYS A 43 -7.00 -11.04 -11.15
N VAL A 44 -8.04 -10.34 -10.70
CA VAL A 44 -7.92 -9.27 -9.71
C VAL A 44 -8.28 -9.87 -8.35
N CYS A 45 -7.34 -9.85 -7.40
CA CYS A 45 -7.51 -10.47 -6.08
C CYS A 45 -8.67 -9.87 -5.29
N GLN A 46 -8.86 -8.56 -5.42
CA GLN A 46 -9.87 -7.76 -4.73
C GLN A 46 -10.40 -6.73 -5.74
N ALA A 47 -11.60 -6.97 -6.27
CA ALA A 47 -12.15 -6.14 -7.34
C ALA A 47 -12.27 -4.67 -6.91
N SER A 48 -12.69 -4.41 -5.67
CA SER A 48 -12.70 -3.07 -5.09
C SER A 48 -11.55 -2.92 -4.08
N PRO A 49 -10.72 -1.86 -4.14
CA PRO A 49 -10.72 -0.76 -5.13
C PRO A 49 -9.91 -1.04 -6.42
N TYR A 50 -9.19 -2.16 -6.48
CA TYR A 50 -8.10 -2.34 -7.44
C TYR A 50 -8.53 -2.51 -8.91
N ALA A 51 -9.81 -2.79 -9.20
CA ALA A 51 -10.33 -2.74 -10.56
C ALA A 51 -10.30 -1.32 -11.14
N ARG A 52 -10.50 -0.27 -10.31
CA ARG A 52 -10.38 1.12 -10.76
C ARG A 52 -8.94 1.46 -11.15
N LEU A 53 -7.98 0.99 -10.35
CA LEU A 53 -6.56 1.17 -10.65
C LEU A 53 -6.14 0.41 -11.92
N LEU A 54 -6.64 -0.82 -12.11
CA LEU A 54 -6.41 -1.55 -13.36
C LEU A 54 -7.02 -0.83 -14.56
N LYS A 55 -8.23 -0.28 -14.43
CA LYS A 55 -8.89 0.54 -15.45
C LYS A 55 -8.06 1.79 -15.79
N ALA A 56 -7.41 2.43 -14.82
CA ALA A 56 -6.53 3.56 -15.06
C ALA A 56 -5.30 3.16 -15.91
N ILE A 57 -4.71 1.99 -15.66
CA ILE A 57 -3.58 1.47 -16.44
C ILE A 57 -4.00 1.15 -17.89
N GLU A 58 -5.17 0.53 -18.07
CA GLU A 58 -5.65 0.06 -19.38
C GLU A 58 -6.27 1.16 -20.25
N ALA A 59 -6.55 2.32 -19.67
CA ALA A 59 -7.16 3.43 -20.38
C ALA A 59 -6.17 4.14 -21.34
N PRO A 60 -6.69 4.83 -22.38
CA PRO A 60 -5.87 5.72 -23.21
C PRO A 60 -5.20 6.82 -22.37
N PRO A 61 -3.98 7.29 -22.72
CA PRO A 61 -3.21 8.25 -21.93
C PRO A 61 -3.99 9.49 -21.46
N SER A 62 -4.88 10.02 -22.31
CA SER A 62 -5.70 11.20 -22.00
C SER A 62 -6.71 11.00 -20.87
N LYS A 63 -7.01 9.75 -20.50
CA LYS A 63 -7.98 9.41 -19.44
C LYS A 63 -7.31 8.89 -18.16
N GLN A 64 -6.04 8.51 -18.21
CA GLN A 64 -5.37 7.82 -17.11
C GLN A 64 -5.31 8.66 -15.84
N ALA A 65 -4.98 9.96 -15.95
CA ALA A 65 -4.87 10.86 -14.79
C ALA A 65 -6.21 11.00 -14.03
N ASN A 66 -7.32 11.16 -14.76
CA ASN A 66 -8.65 11.26 -14.16
C ASN A 66 -9.07 9.95 -13.48
N LEU A 67 -8.78 8.80 -14.12
CA LEU A 67 -9.10 7.49 -13.56
C LEU A 67 -8.21 7.13 -12.36
N LEU A 68 -6.96 7.59 -12.35
CA LEU A 68 -6.08 7.48 -11.19
C LEU A 68 -6.64 8.28 -10.00
N ARG A 69 -7.09 9.52 -10.25
CA ARG A 69 -7.76 10.34 -9.24
C ARG A 69 -9.03 9.68 -8.71
N GLU A 70 -9.87 9.15 -9.58
CA GLU A 70 -11.08 8.40 -9.21
C GLU A 70 -10.74 7.21 -8.30
N PHE A 71 -9.70 6.44 -8.64
CA PHE A 71 -9.24 5.36 -7.77
C PHE A 71 -8.81 5.86 -6.39
N VAL A 72 -8.00 6.91 -6.32
CA VAL A 72 -7.48 7.45 -5.06
C VAL A 72 -8.61 7.97 -4.17
N GLN A 73 -9.63 8.62 -4.76
CA GLN A 73 -10.82 9.11 -4.04
C GLN A 73 -11.60 7.99 -3.37
N HIS A 74 -11.75 6.85 -4.05
CA HIS A 74 -12.52 5.72 -3.52
C HIS A 74 -11.68 4.71 -2.75
N TRP A 75 -10.34 4.80 -2.82
CA TRP A 75 -9.42 3.78 -2.30
C TRP A 75 -9.69 3.45 -0.84
N TYR A 76 -9.75 4.46 0.04
CA TYR A 76 -9.91 4.21 1.47
C TYR A 76 -11.30 3.67 1.77
N GLU A 77 -12.37 4.32 1.30
CA GLU A 77 -13.74 3.88 1.54
C GLU A 77 -14.01 2.45 1.03
N GLU A 78 -13.50 2.10 -0.14
CA GLU A 78 -13.70 0.77 -0.73
C GLU A 78 -12.87 -0.33 -0.04
N LEU A 79 -11.83 0.04 0.72
CA LEU A 79 -11.14 -0.89 1.62
C LEU A 79 -11.97 -1.17 2.88
N HIS A 80 -12.91 -0.29 3.24
CA HIS A 80 -13.86 -0.48 4.34
C HIS A 80 -14.97 -1.48 3.98
N ARG A 81 -14.61 -2.75 3.90
CA ARG A 81 -15.58 -3.81 3.67
C ARG A 81 -16.31 -4.13 4.97
N SER A 82 -17.64 -4.07 4.94
CA SER A 82 -18.47 -4.49 6.07
C SER A 82 -18.17 -5.96 6.39
N PRO A 83 -18.03 -6.32 7.68
CA PRO A 83 -17.84 -7.70 8.09
C PRO A 83 -19.04 -8.63 7.77
N GLU A 84 -20.13 -8.06 7.27
CA GLU A 84 -21.41 -8.73 7.09
C GLU A 84 -21.50 -9.44 5.74
N ARG A 85 -20.82 -10.59 5.62
CA ARG A 85 -21.39 -11.67 4.81
C ARG A 85 -22.43 -12.39 5.67
N PRO A 86 -23.71 -12.47 5.26
CA PRO A 86 -24.71 -13.26 5.97
C PRO A 86 -24.20 -14.69 6.16
N GLY A 87 -24.07 -15.14 7.42
CA GLY A 87 -23.64 -16.49 7.76
C GLY A 87 -22.15 -16.70 8.09
N LEU A 88 -21.31 -15.65 8.12
CA LEU A 88 -19.94 -15.76 8.60
C LEU A 88 -19.75 -15.06 9.96
N SER A 89 -19.04 -15.73 10.88
CA SER A 89 -18.74 -15.18 12.21
C SER A 89 -17.83 -13.95 12.12
N GLY A 90 -17.90 -13.04 13.09
CA GLY A 90 -17.05 -11.85 13.16
C GLY A 90 -15.54 -12.13 13.09
N ALA A 91 -15.10 -13.34 13.45
CA ALA A 91 -13.71 -13.80 13.31
C ALA A 91 -13.32 -14.15 11.85
N THR A 92 -14.28 -14.52 11.00
CA THR A 92 -14.06 -14.81 9.57
C THR A 92 -14.22 -13.56 8.70
N ALA A 93 -14.97 -12.59 9.20
CA ALA A 93 -15.09 -11.26 8.63
C ALA A 93 -13.80 -10.42 8.71
N VAL A 94 -12.83 -10.85 9.54
CA VAL A 94 -11.49 -10.25 9.67
C VAL A 94 -10.72 -10.23 8.34
N TYR A 95 -11.04 -11.12 7.39
CA TYR A 95 -10.35 -11.18 6.10
C TYR A 95 -10.93 -10.26 5.03
N ASP A 96 -12.11 -9.67 5.25
CA ASP A 96 -12.72 -8.80 4.25
C ASP A 96 -12.23 -7.36 4.36
N ARG A 97 -11.76 -6.89 5.51
CA ARG A 97 -11.10 -5.58 5.62
C ARG A 97 -9.61 -5.78 5.94
N PRO A 98 -8.69 -5.05 5.30
CA PRO A 98 -7.28 -5.15 5.69
C PRO A 98 -7.10 -4.86 7.19
N TYR A 99 -6.31 -5.66 7.90
CA TYR A 99 -6.12 -5.50 9.34
C TYR A 99 -5.58 -4.11 9.72
N TRP A 100 -4.83 -3.49 8.79
CA TRP A 100 -4.25 -2.16 8.95
C TRP A 100 -5.23 -1.03 8.66
N TYR A 101 -6.44 -1.30 8.18
CA TYR A 101 -7.41 -0.28 7.78
C TYR A 101 -7.64 0.77 8.87
N THR A 102 -7.90 0.34 10.11
CA THR A 102 -8.14 1.26 11.23
C THR A 102 -6.87 1.81 11.87
N LEU A 103 -5.69 1.36 11.44
CA LEU A 103 -4.42 1.85 11.97
C LEU A 103 -4.10 3.24 11.41
N GLY A 104 -4.50 3.54 10.17
CA GLY A 104 -4.26 4.86 9.55
C GLY A 104 -4.94 6.03 10.26
N ASP A 105 -6.00 5.74 11.02
CA ASP A 105 -6.78 6.71 11.81
C ASP A 105 -6.37 6.77 13.30
N LYS A 106 -5.54 5.82 13.77
CA LYS A 106 -4.99 5.81 15.14
C LYS A 106 -3.74 6.67 15.22
N GLN A 107 -3.38 7.10 16.44
CA GLN A 107 -2.17 7.91 16.72
C GLN A 107 -0.99 7.46 15.86
N LEU A 108 -0.41 8.41 15.11
CA LEU A 108 0.54 8.14 14.03
C LEU A 108 1.75 7.35 14.52
N GLU A 109 2.16 7.57 15.77
CA GLU A 109 3.29 6.89 16.41
C GLU A 109 3.03 5.39 16.63
N ASP A 110 1.80 5.01 16.99
CA ASP A 110 1.44 3.62 17.34
C ASP A 110 1.08 2.77 16.13
N SER A 111 0.67 3.40 15.02
CA SER A 111 0.25 2.71 13.80
C SER A 111 1.39 2.40 12.83
N GLY A 112 2.59 2.95 13.07
CA GLY A 112 3.69 2.86 12.11
C GLY A 112 3.35 3.42 10.73
N TYR A 113 2.39 4.36 10.66
CA TYR A 113 1.86 4.97 9.42
C TYR A 113 1.14 3.99 8.46
N PHE A 114 0.90 2.75 8.88
CA PHE A 114 0.22 1.76 8.04
C PHE A 114 -1.21 2.18 7.71
N GLY A 115 -1.60 2.02 6.45
CA GLY A 115 -2.96 2.28 5.98
C GLY A 115 -3.29 3.75 5.68
N ARG A 116 -2.39 4.70 5.95
CA ARG A 116 -2.63 6.12 5.72
C ARG A 116 -2.45 6.55 4.26
N TRP A 117 -1.47 5.97 3.57
CA TRP A 117 -1.11 6.37 2.21
C TRP A 117 -1.31 5.23 1.20
N CYS A 118 -1.90 5.56 0.06
CA CYS A 118 -2.08 4.69 -1.08
C CYS A 118 -0.78 4.61 -1.90
N ILE A 119 0.13 3.73 -1.47
CA ILE A 119 1.40 3.49 -2.16
C ILE A 119 1.17 2.87 -3.55
N GLU A 120 0.09 2.12 -3.72
CA GLU A 120 -0.23 1.45 -4.98
C GLU A 120 -0.50 2.45 -6.11
N ALA A 121 -1.16 3.58 -5.82
CA ALA A 121 -1.42 4.62 -6.80
C ALA A 121 -0.12 5.24 -7.33
N VAL A 122 0.83 5.51 -6.43
CA VAL A 122 2.14 6.08 -6.73
C VAL A 122 3.01 5.11 -7.53
N ALA A 123 3.03 3.84 -7.13
CA ALA A 123 3.76 2.80 -7.84
C ALA A 123 3.27 2.67 -9.29
N VAL A 124 1.95 2.72 -9.51
CA VAL A 124 1.34 2.70 -10.84
C VAL A 124 1.66 3.96 -11.64
N ALA A 125 1.54 5.14 -11.02
CA ALA A 125 1.87 6.40 -11.69
C ALA A 125 3.32 6.40 -12.19
N LYS A 126 4.28 5.96 -11.37
CA LYS A 126 5.69 5.84 -11.78
C LYS A 126 5.91 4.78 -12.86
N ALA A 127 5.34 3.59 -12.68
CA ALA A 127 5.61 2.45 -13.56
C ALA A 127 5.08 2.65 -14.98
N PHE A 128 3.96 3.37 -15.12
CA PHE A 128 3.28 3.59 -16.40
C PHE A 128 3.41 5.03 -16.94
N GLY A 129 4.09 5.93 -16.23
CA GLY A 129 4.24 7.32 -16.65
C GLY A 129 2.91 8.09 -16.66
N ILE A 130 1.99 7.76 -15.74
CA ILE A 130 0.70 8.43 -15.63
C ILE A 130 0.90 9.75 -14.87
N GLY A 131 0.44 10.86 -15.43
CA GLY A 131 0.43 12.15 -14.75
C GLY A 131 -0.47 12.13 -13.52
N ASP A 132 0.07 12.56 -12.38
CA ASP A 132 -0.55 12.47 -11.05
C ASP A 132 -0.89 13.82 -10.41
N SER A 133 -0.74 14.91 -11.15
CA SER A 133 -1.01 16.28 -10.66
C SER A 133 -2.40 16.43 -10.03
N LEU A 134 -3.40 15.72 -10.57
CA LEU A 134 -4.77 15.70 -10.06
C LEU A 134 -4.93 14.96 -8.72
N CYS A 135 -3.93 14.20 -8.28
CA CYS A 135 -3.96 13.44 -7.04
C CYS A 135 -3.26 14.15 -5.88
N LEU A 136 -2.49 15.22 -6.16
CA LEU A 136 -1.59 15.83 -5.19
C LEU A 136 -2.30 16.42 -3.97
N ASP A 137 -3.50 16.96 -4.12
CA ASP A 137 -4.33 17.48 -3.03
C ASP A 137 -4.97 16.38 -2.16
N HIS A 138 -4.94 15.11 -2.58
CA HIS A 138 -5.60 14.04 -1.83
C HIS A 138 -4.77 13.61 -0.60
N PRO A 139 -5.37 13.55 0.60
CA PRO A 139 -4.63 13.26 1.84
C PRO A 139 -3.99 11.86 1.86
N ASN A 140 -4.60 10.89 1.18
CA ASN A 140 -4.05 9.53 1.09
C ASN A 140 -3.07 9.34 -0.08
N TYR A 141 -2.81 10.35 -0.92
CA TYR A 141 -1.90 10.20 -2.06
C TYR A 141 -0.49 10.69 -1.71
N PRO A 142 0.54 9.84 -1.67
CA PRO A 142 1.90 10.25 -1.30
C PRO A 142 2.70 10.73 -2.52
N GLY A 143 2.23 11.78 -3.22
CA GLY A 143 2.88 12.31 -4.43
C GLY A 143 4.34 12.73 -4.26
N ASP A 144 4.77 12.95 -3.02
CA ASP A 144 6.14 13.29 -2.63
C ASP A 144 7.16 12.19 -2.93
N LEU A 145 6.68 10.97 -3.17
CA LEU A 145 7.50 9.84 -3.62
C LEU A 145 7.85 9.92 -5.13
N LEU A 146 7.17 10.77 -5.90
CA LEU A 146 7.38 10.94 -7.35
C LEU A 146 8.04 12.26 -7.71
N MET A 147 7.74 13.32 -6.96
CA MET A 147 8.30 14.64 -7.18
C MET A 147 9.80 14.64 -6.83
N ASP A 148 10.63 15.13 -7.75
CA ASP A 148 12.03 15.42 -7.48
C ASP A 148 12.11 16.73 -6.64
N GLY A 149 11.74 16.64 -5.36
CA GLY A 149 11.63 17.79 -4.46
C GLY A 149 10.71 17.56 -3.26
N ARG A 150 10.59 18.53 -2.37
CA ARG A 150 9.67 18.47 -1.22
C ARG A 150 8.23 18.78 -1.63
N SER A 151 7.28 18.18 -0.93
CA SER A 151 5.85 18.39 -1.15
C SER A 151 5.47 19.87 -1.16
N PRO A 152 4.65 20.34 -2.11
CA PRO A 152 3.99 21.63 -1.96
C PRO A 152 2.96 21.63 -0.82
N ARG A 153 2.56 20.45 -0.30
CA ARG A 153 1.53 20.32 0.75
C ARG A 153 2.03 20.61 2.15
N TYR A 154 3.31 20.37 2.39
CA TYR A 154 3.89 20.54 3.71
C TYR A 154 4.89 21.69 3.61
N PRO A 155 4.67 22.80 4.33
CA PRO A 155 5.72 23.79 4.48
C PRO A 155 6.93 23.08 5.09
N ASP A 156 8.13 23.52 4.71
CA ASP A 156 9.34 23.01 5.33
C ASP A 156 9.19 23.06 6.85
N ALA A 157 9.43 21.93 7.51
CA ALA A 157 9.71 21.97 8.93
C ALA A 157 10.84 22.97 9.09
N VAL A 158 10.56 24.10 9.76
CA VAL A 158 11.58 25.07 10.15
C VAL A 158 12.71 24.25 10.74
N ALA A 159 13.87 24.27 10.08
CA ALA A 159 15.04 23.56 10.56
C ALA A 159 15.17 23.88 12.04
N ALA A 160 15.19 22.85 12.90
CA ALA A 160 15.30 22.99 14.35
C ALA A 160 16.66 23.56 14.79
N ASP A 161 17.36 24.24 13.87
CA ASP A 161 18.72 24.75 13.95
C ASP A 161 18.75 26.27 13.79
N GLN A 162 17.63 26.96 14.06
CA GLN A 162 17.71 28.35 14.48
C GLN A 162 18.23 28.33 15.92
N PRO A 163 19.49 28.74 16.20
CA PRO A 163 19.89 28.99 17.58
C PRO A 163 18.90 30.03 18.13
N SER A 164 18.14 29.64 19.14
CA SER A 164 17.34 30.60 19.89
C SER A 164 18.28 31.74 20.29
N ALA A 165 17.94 32.96 19.89
CA ALA A 165 18.72 34.14 20.25
C ALA A 165 19.00 34.06 21.75
N PRO A 166 20.26 34.25 22.21
CA PRO A 166 20.59 34.09 23.60
C PRO A 166 19.68 35.01 24.41
N ALA A 167 18.93 34.41 25.33
CA ALA A 167 18.07 35.14 26.25
C ALA A 167 18.90 36.28 26.83
N ARG A 168 18.49 37.53 26.58
CA ARG A 168 19.11 38.72 27.18
C ARG A 168 19.11 38.49 28.70
N GLY A 169 20.30 38.26 29.24
CA GLY A 169 20.50 37.66 30.54
C GLY A 169 19.84 38.46 31.67
N TRP A 170 19.34 37.74 32.68
CA TRP A 170 18.86 38.33 33.93
C TRP A 170 19.93 39.18 34.63
N LEU A 171 21.20 39.00 34.27
CA LEU A 171 22.37 39.64 34.88
C LEU A 171 22.43 41.16 34.69
N GLN A 172 21.54 41.76 33.88
CA GLN A 172 21.42 43.23 33.80
C GLN A 172 20.60 43.86 34.95
N HIS A 173 20.01 43.06 35.84
CA HIS A 173 19.24 43.56 37.00
C HIS A 173 20.04 43.60 38.32
N LEU A 174 21.34 43.29 38.32
CA LEU A 174 22.19 43.28 39.53
C LEU A 174 23.35 44.30 39.50
N LEU A 175 23.45 45.15 38.47
CA LEU A 175 24.48 46.19 38.34
C LEU A 175 23.90 47.55 37.94
N GLY A 176 22.71 47.88 38.47
CA GLY A 176 22.02 49.14 38.19
C GLY A 176 21.43 49.76 39.46
N LYS A 177 22.27 50.59 40.12
CA LYS A 177 22.07 51.43 41.32
C LYS A 177 22.35 50.77 42.67
#